data_AF-A0A1H7EM16-F1
#
_entry.id   AF-A0A1H7EM16-F1
#
_cell.length_a   1.000
_cell.length_b   1.000
_cell.length_c   1.000
_cell.angle_alpha   90.00
_cell.angle_beta   90.00
_cell.angle_gamma   90.00
#
_symmetry.space_group_name_H-M   'P 1'
#
loop_
_entity.id
_entity.type
_entity.pdbx_description
1 polymer ?
#
loop_
_entity_poly.entity_id
_entity_poly.type
_entity_poly.pdbx_seq_one_letter_code
_entity_poly.pdbx_strand_id
1 'polypeptide(L)'
;MVGRFSNWVRSSWLLSVLLLMLPLHAAAAELSGTFVGGGRDFVVLLQILPAGGGKIVGRLRITAFDAKGVKQLFDRSVSGAASGDSFIGKLEGNWDNGGTVAISGSLSNGTLNVSAANGLNVSLRRGEEQDFNRIVELLANKSNATQQENAQRESAKRAENAINATVSRIKALRFDIGLFANAEPRTVEAKAITAEQYRGLTQQIRDKVDQLEQITQPGPESVSKRYVLQADMSRAETATLRVASEIFDAQKNFETLSAKLSSGIAEAQRACGTPGGTQALHQECALLPASSSTFEQVNKGVGDSYRILRDAWQKAKVEQQDLSKRTSTFMTQYQYRR
;
A
#
# COMPACT_ATOMS: atom_id res chain seq x y z
N MET A 1 117.10 -41.68 -1.32
CA MET A 1 115.85 -40.90 -1.21
C MET A 1 115.04 -41.50 -0.07
N VAL A 2 115.09 -40.92 1.14
CA VAL A 2 114.07 -40.04 1.74
C VAL A 2 112.71 -40.75 1.80
N GLY A 3 112.00 -40.99 2.92
CA GLY A 3 112.08 -40.70 4.37
C GLY A 3 110.86 -41.43 4.99
N ARG A 4 110.95 -42.11 6.13
CA ARG A 4 110.78 -41.67 7.54
C ARG A 4 109.36 -41.24 7.97
N PHE A 5 108.97 -41.75 9.16
CA PHE A 5 107.86 -41.40 10.07
C PHE A 5 106.51 -42.11 9.82
N SER A 6 105.68 -42.46 10.81
CA SER A 6 105.76 -42.64 12.27
C SER A 6 104.34 -42.97 12.75
N ASN A 7 104.22 -44.01 13.57
CA ASN A 7 103.27 -44.27 14.66
C ASN A 7 101.96 -43.48 14.86
N TRP A 8 100.94 -44.28 15.23
CA TRP A 8 99.92 -44.08 16.27
C TRP A 8 98.78 -43.07 16.01
N VAL A 9 97.53 -43.55 16.05
CA VAL A 9 96.59 -43.40 17.19
C VAL A 9 95.41 -44.36 17.01
N ARG A 10 94.98 -44.92 18.15
CA ARG A 10 93.91 -45.89 18.38
C ARG A 10 92.50 -45.33 18.16
N SER A 11 91.56 -46.26 18.04
CA SER A 11 90.15 -46.13 18.46
C SER A 11 89.28 -45.11 17.74
N SER A 12 88.28 -45.60 17.01
CA SER A 12 86.92 -45.64 17.55
C SER A 12 85.98 -46.33 16.58
N TRP A 13 85.44 -47.44 17.07
CA TRP A 13 84.14 -47.98 16.70
C TRP A 13 83.09 -46.87 16.89
N LEU A 14 81.98 -46.89 16.11
CA LEU A 14 80.81 -45.97 16.12
C LEU A 14 80.70 -44.98 14.95
N LEU A 15 80.75 -45.47 13.71
CA LEU A 15 80.41 -44.66 12.52
C LEU A 15 79.67 -45.52 11.48
N SER A 16 78.47 -46.00 11.81
CA SER A 16 77.57 -46.65 10.83
C SER A 16 76.08 -46.53 11.14
N VAL A 17 75.66 -45.64 12.06
CA VAL A 17 74.23 -45.34 12.32
C VAL A 17 73.97 -43.85 12.11
N LEU A 18 74.20 -43.36 10.89
CA LEU A 18 73.83 -41.98 10.53
C LEU A 18 73.45 -41.89 9.06
N LEU A 19 72.46 -42.71 8.65
CA LEU A 19 71.88 -42.62 7.31
C LEU A 19 70.40 -42.98 7.31
N LEU A 20 69.60 -42.26 8.12
CA LEU A 20 68.14 -42.26 8.03
C LEU A 20 67.54 -41.08 8.81
N MET A 21 67.86 -39.87 8.36
CA MET A 21 67.05 -38.67 8.65
C MET A 21 66.90 -37.89 7.34
N LEU A 22 66.13 -38.47 6.42
CA LEU A 22 65.48 -37.70 5.35
C LEU A 22 64.44 -36.79 6.04
N PRO A 23 64.47 -35.47 5.85
CA PRO A 23 63.43 -34.61 6.38
C PRO A 23 62.15 -34.85 5.57
N LEU A 24 61.18 -35.55 6.16
CA LEU A 24 59.77 -35.43 5.76
C LEU A 24 59.26 -34.04 6.14
N HIS A 25 59.63 -33.00 5.38
CA HIS A 25 59.14 -31.63 5.59
C HIS A 25 58.75 -30.95 4.27
N ALA A 26 57.97 -31.62 3.43
CA ALA A 26 57.45 -31.04 2.19
C ALA A 26 55.96 -31.30 1.93
N ALA A 27 55.16 -31.68 2.93
CA ALA A 27 53.78 -32.12 2.72
C ALA A 27 52.72 -30.99 2.72
N ALA A 28 53.11 -29.71 2.82
CA ALA A 28 52.15 -28.59 2.88
C ALA A 28 52.57 -27.33 2.09
N ALA A 29 53.73 -27.32 1.43
CA ALA A 29 54.21 -26.15 0.69
C ALA A 29 53.31 -25.84 -0.52
N GLU A 30 52.76 -26.87 -1.17
CA GLU A 30 51.94 -26.71 -2.37
C GLU A 30 50.52 -26.21 -2.10
N LEU A 31 50.00 -26.34 -0.87
CA LEU A 31 48.70 -25.79 -0.46
C LEU A 31 48.79 -24.35 0.06
N SER A 32 50.00 -23.85 0.33
CA SER A 32 50.19 -22.49 0.81
C SER A 32 49.89 -21.47 -0.29
N GLY A 33 49.11 -20.45 0.05
CA GLY A 33 48.80 -19.34 -0.84
C GLY A 33 47.38 -18.80 -0.69
N THR A 34 47.04 -17.87 -1.58
CA THR A 34 45.72 -17.28 -1.70
C THR A 34 45.02 -17.87 -2.93
N PHE A 35 43.78 -18.28 -2.74
CA PHE A 35 42.94 -18.88 -3.77
C PHE A 35 41.65 -18.09 -3.88
N VAL A 36 41.29 -17.70 -5.11
CA VAL A 36 40.10 -16.91 -5.41
C VAL A 36 39.26 -17.64 -6.45
N GLY A 37 37.95 -17.61 -6.27
CA GLY A 37 36.99 -18.21 -7.19
C GLY A 37 35.57 -17.81 -6.81
N GLY A 38 34.57 -18.35 -7.47
CA GLY A 38 33.20 -17.97 -7.20
C GLY A 38 32.21 -18.46 -8.24
N GLY A 39 30.95 -18.08 -8.03
CA GLY A 39 29.87 -18.32 -8.96
C GLY A 39 29.40 -17.03 -9.63
N ARG A 40 28.20 -17.09 -10.20
CA ARG A 40 27.57 -15.94 -10.88
C ARG A 40 27.26 -14.78 -9.93
N ASP A 41 27.00 -15.10 -8.66
CA ASP A 41 26.39 -14.17 -7.69
C ASP A 41 27.25 -14.03 -6.41
N PHE A 42 28.42 -14.68 -6.35
CA PHE A 42 29.26 -14.68 -5.17
C PHE A 42 30.73 -14.91 -5.52
N VAL A 43 31.61 -14.46 -4.63
CA VAL A 43 33.06 -14.65 -4.73
C VAL A 43 33.61 -15.13 -3.40
N VAL A 44 34.61 -16.00 -3.46
CA VAL A 44 35.28 -16.66 -2.35
C VAL A 44 36.78 -16.39 -2.44
N LEU A 45 37.38 -16.04 -1.30
CA LEU A 45 38.83 -16.04 -1.09
C LEU A 45 39.15 -16.99 0.04
N LEU A 46 40.08 -17.90 -0.21
CA LEU A 46 40.65 -18.79 0.80
C LEU A 46 42.16 -18.58 0.83
N GLN A 47 42.66 -18.12 1.98
CA GLN A 47 44.09 -18.00 2.25
C GLN A 47 44.50 -19.15 3.17
N ILE A 48 45.55 -19.87 2.81
CA ILE A 48 46.12 -20.98 3.59
C ILE A 48 47.60 -20.70 3.82
N LEU A 49 48.03 -20.80 5.08
CA LEU A 49 49.40 -20.63 5.53
C LEU A 49 49.82 -21.84 6.39
N PRO A 50 51.04 -22.38 6.21
CA PRO A 50 51.55 -23.46 7.03
C PRO A 50 51.86 -22.96 8.45
N ALA A 51 51.44 -23.72 9.46
CA ALA A 51 51.68 -23.44 10.88
C ALA A 51 52.65 -24.44 11.55
N GLY A 52 53.35 -25.26 10.75
CA GLY A 52 54.29 -26.29 11.20
C GLY A 52 53.64 -27.62 11.59
N GLY A 53 54.38 -28.72 11.49
CA GLY A 53 53.91 -30.06 11.88
C GLY A 53 52.65 -30.54 11.14
N GLY A 54 52.49 -30.17 9.87
CA GLY A 54 51.30 -30.49 9.06
C GLY A 54 50.05 -29.65 9.40
N LYS A 55 50.16 -28.67 10.30
CA LYS A 55 49.06 -27.76 10.64
C LYS A 55 48.96 -26.61 9.64
N ILE A 56 47.73 -26.12 9.43
CA ILE A 56 47.44 -24.94 8.62
C ILE A 56 46.64 -23.92 9.42
N VAL A 57 46.85 -22.65 9.09
CA VAL A 57 46.03 -21.51 9.51
C VAL A 57 45.67 -20.69 8.27
N GLY A 58 44.59 -19.94 8.32
CA GLY A 58 44.09 -19.29 7.13
C GLY A 58 42.89 -18.39 7.37
N ARG A 59 42.30 -17.93 6.27
CA ARG A 59 41.11 -17.06 6.28
C ARG A 59 40.23 -17.41 5.09
N LEU A 60 38.94 -17.55 5.34
CA LEU A 60 37.90 -17.70 4.33
C LEU A 60 37.05 -16.43 4.30
N ARG A 61 36.98 -15.79 3.13
CA ARG A 61 36.08 -14.67 2.85
C ARG A 61 35.09 -15.08 1.77
N ILE A 62 33.80 -14.79 1.97
CA ILE A 62 32.76 -14.98 0.96
C ILE A 62 31.94 -13.70 0.89
N THR A 63 31.77 -13.15 -0.31
CA THR A 63 30.84 -12.05 -0.56
C THR A 63 29.81 -12.54 -1.57
N ALA A 64 28.53 -12.52 -1.18
CA ALA A 64 27.42 -12.86 -2.06
C ALA A 64 26.55 -11.62 -2.34
N PHE A 65 26.02 -11.53 -3.54
CA PHE A 65 25.23 -10.42 -4.06
C PHE A 65 23.85 -10.90 -4.51
N ASP A 66 22.85 -10.03 -4.41
CA ASP A 66 21.54 -10.20 -5.01
C ASP A 66 21.12 -8.93 -5.76
N ALA A 67 19.85 -8.86 -6.19
CA ALA A 67 19.30 -7.70 -6.90
C ALA A 67 19.15 -6.44 -6.03
N LYS A 68 19.42 -6.52 -4.72
CA LYS A 68 19.33 -5.43 -3.75
C LYS A 68 20.69 -4.98 -3.21
N GLY A 69 21.76 -5.70 -3.51
CA GLY A 69 23.12 -5.35 -3.10
C GLY A 69 23.89 -6.54 -2.57
N VAL A 70 24.76 -6.30 -1.58
CA VAL A 70 25.46 -7.36 -0.85
C VAL A 70 24.45 -8.11 0.02
N LYS A 71 24.26 -9.39 -0.27
CA LYS A 71 23.37 -10.28 0.48
C LYS A 71 24.06 -10.86 1.71
N GLN A 72 25.34 -11.22 1.57
CA GLN A 72 26.08 -11.88 2.64
C GLN A 72 27.56 -11.48 2.57
N LEU A 73 28.12 -11.18 3.73
CA LEU A 73 29.55 -11.04 3.94
C LEU A 73 29.97 -12.05 5.01
N PHE A 74 30.81 -13.00 4.62
CA PHE A 74 31.37 -14.00 5.51
C PHE A 74 32.88 -13.81 5.55
N ASP A 75 33.46 -13.79 6.75
CA ASP A 75 34.88 -13.56 6.94
C ASP A 75 35.32 -14.26 8.24
N ARG A 76 36.02 -15.38 8.12
CA ARG A 76 36.39 -16.23 9.26
C ARG A 76 37.77 -16.84 9.12
N SER A 77 38.43 -17.06 10.24
CA SER A 77 39.70 -17.79 10.29
C SER A 77 39.46 -19.28 10.03
N VAL A 78 40.43 -19.90 9.36
CA VAL A 78 40.49 -21.35 9.11
C VAL A 78 41.65 -21.91 9.90
N SER A 79 41.43 -23.00 10.63
CA SER A 79 42.52 -23.78 11.24
C SER A 79 42.35 -25.26 10.98
N GLY A 80 43.43 -26.01 10.82
CA GLY A 80 43.32 -27.41 10.43
C GLY A 80 44.64 -28.12 10.22
N ALA A 81 44.58 -29.21 9.47
CA ALA A 81 45.73 -30.00 9.05
C ALA A 81 45.72 -30.20 7.53
N ALA A 82 46.91 -30.24 6.95
CA ALA A 82 47.16 -30.55 5.54
C ALA A 82 47.94 -31.87 5.42
N SER A 83 47.63 -32.63 4.38
CA SER A 83 48.32 -33.86 4.01
C SER A 83 48.41 -33.94 2.48
N GLY A 84 49.62 -33.74 1.94
CA GLY A 84 49.85 -33.67 0.51
C GLY A 84 49.05 -32.52 -0.12
N ASP A 85 48.26 -32.84 -1.14
CA ASP A 85 47.45 -31.87 -1.87
C ASP A 85 46.07 -31.63 -1.24
N SER A 86 45.79 -32.19 -0.07
CA SER A 86 44.49 -32.05 0.60
C SER A 86 44.61 -31.43 1.99
N PHE A 87 43.56 -30.73 2.42
CA PHE A 87 43.44 -30.23 3.78
C PHE A 87 42.06 -30.49 4.36
N ILE A 88 42.02 -30.59 5.69
CA ILE A 88 40.79 -30.60 6.48
C ILE A 88 40.98 -29.59 7.60
N GLY A 89 40.01 -28.70 7.75
CA GLY A 89 40.01 -27.67 8.77
C GLY A 89 38.63 -27.36 9.31
N LYS A 90 38.60 -26.37 10.18
CA LYS A 90 37.42 -25.80 10.79
C LYS A 90 37.43 -24.29 10.63
N LEU A 91 36.25 -23.72 10.46
CA LEU A 91 36.04 -22.27 10.51
C LEU A 91 35.86 -21.86 11.97
N GLU A 92 36.64 -20.89 12.42
CA GLU A 92 36.60 -20.41 13.80
C GLU A 92 35.51 -19.35 13.97
N GLY A 93 34.61 -19.57 14.94
CA GLY A 93 33.51 -18.65 15.29
C GLY A 93 32.12 -19.26 15.06
N ASN A 94 31.10 -18.58 15.59
CA ASN A 94 29.70 -18.98 15.41
C ASN A 94 29.29 -18.76 13.94
N TRP A 95 28.99 -19.85 13.23
CA TRP A 95 28.08 -19.81 12.09
C TRP A 95 26.69 -19.38 12.62
N ASP A 96 25.78 -18.87 11.80
CA ASP A 96 24.45 -18.41 12.23
C ASP A 96 23.60 -19.47 13.01
N ASN A 97 24.08 -20.73 13.07
CA ASN A 97 23.52 -21.85 13.83
C ASN A 97 24.42 -22.36 14.99
N GLY A 98 25.42 -21.62 15.45
CA GLY A 98 26.19 -21.93 16.67
C GLY A 98 27.15 -23.13 16.62
N GLY A 99 27.46 -23.66 15.44
CA GLY A 99 28.31 -24.84 15.26
C GLY A 99 29.70 -24.54 14.66
N THR A 100 30.67 -25.42 14.96
CA THR A 100 31.95 -25.46 14.24
C THR A 100 31.71 -26.06 12.85
N VAL A 101 32.04 -25.32 11.79
CA VAL A 101 31.87 -25.78 10.41
C VAL A 101 33.17 -26.38 9.89
N ALA A 102 33.10 -27.65 9.48
CA ALA A 102 34.20 -28.31 8.79
C ALA A 102 34.34 -27.76 7.35
N ILE A 103 35.59 -27.54 6.96
CA ILE A 103 35.99 -27.16 5.61
C ILE A 103 37.07 -28.14 5.15
N SER A 104 36.99 -28.57 3.91
CA SER A 104 37.99 -29.43 3.30
C SER A 104 38.28 -28.97 1.89
N GLY A 105 39.46 -29.30 1.39
CA GLY A 105 39.76 -29.07 0.00
C GLY A 105 40.88 -29.92 -0.53
N SER A 106 40.92 -30.05 -1.85
CA SER A 106 41.95 -30.78 -2.59
C SER A 106 42.44 -29.95 -3.75
N LEU A 107 43.76 -29.84 -3.88
CA LEU A 107 44.44 -29.17 -4.98
C LEU A 107 44.64 -30.19 -6.11
N SER A 108 44.13 -29.88 -7.29
CA SER A 108 44.34 -30.68 -8.48
C SER A 108 44.52 -29.75 -9.68
N ASN A 109 45.60 -29.95 -10.44
CA ASN A 109 45.91 -29.17 -11.64
C ASN A 109 45.86 -27.64 -11.39
N GLY A 110 46.40 -27.18 -10.26
CA GLY A 110 46.43 -25.76 -9.88
C GLY A 110 45.08 -25.16 -9.45
N THR A 111 44.03 -25.99 -9.32
CA THR A 111 42.70 -25.59 -8.85
C THR A 111 42.42 -26.25 -7.51
N LEU A 112 42.09 -25.44 -6.50
CA LEU A 112 41.70 -25.89 -5.18
C LEU A 112 40.19 -26.08 -5.13
N ASN A 113 39.72 -27.32 -5.10
CA ASN A 113 38.32 -27.63 -4.91
C ASN A 113 38.02 -27.64 -3.42
N VAL A 114 37.11 -26.77 -2.97
CA VAL A 114 36.78 -26.57 -1.56
C VAL A 114 35.33 -26.95 -1.32
N SER A 115 35.11 -27.75 -0.28
CA SER A 115 33.81 -28.14 0.22
C SER A 115 33.67 -27.78 1.69
N ALA A 116 32.56 -27.16 2.08
CA ALA A 116 32.21 -26.90 3.48
C ALA A 116 30.76 -27.28 3.77
N ALA A 117 30.41 -27.40 5.07
CA ALA A 117 29.03 -27.64 5.47
C ALA A 117 28.10 -26.52 4.93
N ASN A 118 26.80 -26.85 4.75
CA ASN A 118 25.78 -26.00 4.11
C ASN A 118 25.87 -25.84 2.59
N GLY A 119 26.55 -26.78 1.90
CA GLY A 119 26.49 -26.88 0.44
C GLY A 119 27.43 -25.94 -0.32
N LEU A 120 28.40 -25.32 0.36
CA LEU A 120 29.48 -24.61 -0.31
C LEU A 120 30.37 -25.64 -1.02
N ASN A 121 30.34 -25.62 -2.35
CA ASN A 121 31.25 -26.39 -3.20
C ASN A 121 31.77 -25.46 -4.30
N VAL A 122 33.06 -25.14 -4.26
CA VAL A 122 33.66 -24.11 -5.11
C VAL A 122 35.04 -24.53 -5.59
N SER A 123 35.33 -24.23 -6.86
CA SER A 123 36.67 -24.38 -7.42
C SER A 123 37.37 -23.02 -7.38
N LEU A 124 38.49 -22.96 -6.67
CA LEU A 124 39.29 -21.76 -6.48
C LEU A 124 40.60 -21.89 -7.26
N ARG A 125 41.07 -20.81 -7.86
CA ARG A 125 42.37 -20.76 -8.54
C ARG A 125 43.34 -19.94 -7.70
N ARG A 126 44.64 -20.21 -7.82
CA ARG A 126 45.65 -19.32 -7.22
C ARG A 126 45.43 -17.89 -7.74
N GLY A 127 45.48 -16.93 -6.83
CA GLY A 127 45.28 -15.52 -7.13
C GLY A 127 45.65 -14.65 -5.94
N GLU A 128 45.29 -13.37 -6.01
CA GLU A 128 45.60 -12.39 -4.98
C GLU A 128 44.33 -11.82 -4.35
N GLU A 129 44.48 -11.16 -3.19
CA GLU A 129 43.36 -10.43 -2.57
C GLU A 129 42.82 -9.32 -3.50
N GLN A 130 43.67 -8.78 -4.38
CA GLN A 130 43.25 -7.82 -5.40
C GLN A 130 42.27 -8.45 -6.42
N ASP A 131 42.42 -9.73 -6.77
CA ASP A 131 41.49 -10.41 -7.67
C ASP A 131 40.12 -10.59 -7.03
N PHE A 132 40.09 -10.94 -5.74
CA PHE A 132 38.86 -10.99 -4.96
C PHE A 132 38.17 -9.62 -4.94
N ASN A 133 38.90 -8.56 -4.59
CA ASN A 133 38.35 -7.20 -4.52
C ASN A 133 37.84 -6.72 -5.88
N ARG A 134 38.54 -7.04 -6.98
CA ARG A 134 38.09 -6.72 -8.35
C ARG A 134 36.76 -7.41 -8.68
N ILE A 135 36.59 -8.67 -8.32
CA ILE A 135 35.34 -9.40 -8.55
C ILE A 135 34.21 -8.87 -7.65
N VAL A 136 34.50 -8.54 -6.39
CA VAL A 136 33.55 -7.87 -5.48
C VAL A 136 33.04 -6.57 -6.11
N GLU A 137 33.93 -5.74 -6.63
CA GLU A 137 33.57 -4.46 -7.27
C GLU A 137 32.71 -4.69 -8.53
N LEU A 138 33.08 -5.65 -9.39
CA LEU A 138 32.29 -6.00 -10.57
C LEU A 138 30.87 -6.46 -10.22
N LEU A 139 30.73 -7.33 -9.21
CA LEU A 139 29.43 -7.82 -8.75
C LEU A 139 28.61 -6.70 -8.07
N ALA A 140 29.25 -5.82 -7.30
CA ALA A 140 28.62 -4.65 -6.71
C ALA A 140 28.06 -3.70 -7.79
N ASN A 141 28.86 -3.40 -8.82
CA ASN A 141 28.44 -2.54 -9.93
C ASN A 141 27.25 -3.14 -10.69
N LYS A 142 27.27 -4.45 -10.95
CA LYS A 142 26.16 -5.16 -11.60
C LYS A 142 24.89 -5.13 -10.74
N SER A 143 25.01 -5.35 -9.44
CA SER A 143 23.89 -5.29 -8.50
C SER A 143 23.28 -3.89 -8.45
N ASN A 144 24.11 -2.85 -8.37
CA ASN A 144 23.66 -1.44 -8.40
C ASN A 144 22.93 -1.09 -9.69
N ALA A 145 23.45 -1.51 -10.85
CA ALA A 145 22.78 -1.30 -12.13
C ALA A 145 21.39 -1.97 -12.18
N THR A 146 21.31 -3.21 -11.67
CA THR A 146 20.05 -3.97 -11.58
C THR A 146 19.05 -3.29 -10.64
N GLN A 147 19.53 -2.76 -9.50
CA GLN A 147 18.70 -2.03 -8.53
C GLN A 147 18.13 -0.75 -9.14
N GLN A 148 18.96 0.01 -9.87
CA GLN A 148 18.52 1.22 -10.56
C GLN A 148 17.47 0.91 -11.64
N GLU A 149 17.69 -0.13 -12.44
CA GLU A 149 16.72 -0.57 -13.44
C GLU A 149 15.39 -1.01 -12.79
N ASN A 150 15.44 -1.78 -11.71
CA ASN A 150 14.26 -2.19 -10.97
C ASN A 150 13.51 -0.99 -10.37
N ALA A 151 14.23 -0.02 -9.82
CA ALA A 151 13.63 1.20 -9.29
C ALA A 151 12.95 2.04 -10.39
N GLN A 152 13.55 2.11 -11.58
CA GLN A 152 12.95 2.77 -12.75
C GLN A 152 11.70 2.02 -13.27
N ARG A 153 11.75 0.69 -13.34
CA ARG A 153 10.59 -0.12 -13.73
C ARG A 153 9.45 0.01 -12.71
N GLU A 154 9.77 0.01 -11.43
CA GLU A 154 8.77 0.17 -10.38
C GLU A 154 8.17 1.57 -10.36
N SER A 155 8.99 2.62 -10.56
CA SER A 155 8.48 3.99 -10.67
C SER A 155 7.57 4.17 -11.90
N ALA A 156 7.94 3.61 -13.06
CA ALA A 156 7.10 3.61 -14.25
C ALA A 156 5.77 2.88 -14.02
N LYS A 157 5.80 1.70 -13.37
CA LYS A 157 4.58 0.95 -13.03
C LYS A 157 3.68 1.70 -12.04
N ARG A 158 4.27 2.39 -11.05
CA ARG A 158 3.51 3.25 -10.13
C ARG A 158 2.86 4.42 -10.85
N ALA A 159 3.57 5.06 -11.78
CA ALA A 159 3.01 6.12 -12.60
C ALA A 159 1.85 5.63 -13.47
N GLU A 160 2.00 4.49 -14.13
CA GLU A 160 0.94 3.85 -14.93
C GLU A 160 -0.28 3.51 -14.07
N ASN A 161 -0.09 2.90 -12.90
CA ASN A 161 -1.17 2.59 -11.97
C ASN A 161 -1.91 3.85 -11.49
N ALA A 162 -1.18 4.94 -11.22
CA ALA A 162 -1.78 6.21 -10.83
C ALA A 162 -2.65 6.81 -11.94
N ILE A 163 -2.20 6.71 -13.21
CA ILE A 163 -2.99 7.14 -14.35
C ILE A 163 -4.25 6.27 -14.51
N ASN A 164 -4.12 4.94 -14.43
CA ASN A 164 -5.25 4.02 -14.55
C ASN A 164 -6.27 4.20 -13.42
N ALA A 165 -5.82 4.51 -12.21
CA ALA A 165 -6.69 4.87 -11.09
C ALA A 165 -7.47 6.17 -11.37
N THR A 166 -6.81 7.16 -11.98
CA THR A 166 -7.43 8.43 -12.39
C THR A 166 -8.51 8.21 -13.45
N VAL A 167 -8.20 7.43 -14.50
CA VAL A 167 -9.16 7.03 -15.54
C VAL A 167 -10.39 6.36 -14.92
N SER A 168 -10.18 5.41 -14.01
CA SER A 168 -11.27 4.68 -13.34
C SER A 168 -12.16 5.62 -12.50
N ARG A 169 -11.56 6.59 -11.81
CA ARG A 169 -12.33 7.60 -11.05
C ARG A 169 -13.17 8.49 -11.95
N ILE A 170 -12.63 8.97 -13.07
CA ILE A 170 -13.38 9.80 -14.02
C ILE A 170 -14.55 9.01 -14.60
N LYS A 171 -14.33 7.74 -14.97
CA LYS A 171 -15.38 6.86 -15.47
C LYS A 171 -16.49 6.62 -14.44
N ALA A 172 -16.12 6.34 -13.18
CA ALA A 172 -17.08 6.17 -12.09
C ALA A 172 -17.87 7.45 -11.82
N LEU A 173 -17.21 8.62 -11.80
CA LEU A 173 -17.87 9.91 -11.65
C LEU A 173 -18.89 10.16 -12.77
N ARG A 174 -18.53 9.88 -14.02
CA ARG A 174 -19.45 10.03 -15.16
C ARG A 174 -20.65 9.10 -15.04
N PHE A 175 -20.45 7.88 -14.56
CA PHE A 175 -21.53 6.95 -14.27
C PHE A 175 -22.46 7.48 -13.16
N ASP A 176 -21.90 7.98 -12.06
CA ASP A 176 -22.66 8.57 -10.96
C ASP A 176 -23.46 9.82 -11.41
N ILE A 177 -22.87 10.66 -12.26
CA ILE A 177 -23.58 11.77 -12.92
C ILE A 177 -24.75 11.25 -13.76
N GLY A 178 -24.54 10.17 -14.52
CA GLY A 178 -25.59 9.54 -15.29
C GLY A 178 -26.74 8.99 -14.44
N LEU A 179 -26.43 8.37 -13.29
CA LEU A 179 -27.44 7.94 -12.32
C LEU A 179 -28.20 9.12 -11.72
N PHE A 180 -27.49 10.17 -11.35
CA PHE A 180 -28.07 11.41 -10.83
C PHE A 180 -29.02 12.07 -11.84
N ALA A 181 -28.61 12.16 -13.10
CA ALA A 181 -29.43 12.70 -14.19
C ALA A 181 -30.68 11.86 -14.47
N ASN A 182 -30.57 10.53 -14.44
CA ASN A 182 -31.70 9.64 -14.73
C ASN A 182 -32.73 9.53 -13.59
N ALA A 183 -32.34 9.82 -12.35
CA ALA A 183 -33.27 9.83 -11.22
C ALA A 183 -34.21 11.06 -11.24
N GLU A 184 -33.87 12.10 -12.00
CA GLU A 184 -34.50 13.42 -11.94
C GLU A 184 -35.97 13.48 -12.38
N PRO A 185 -36.39 12.95 -13.56
CA PRO A 185 -37.73 13.23 -14.08
C PRO A 185 -38.84 12.79 -13.11
N ARG A 186 -38.58 11.71 -12.38
CA ARG A 186 -39.46 11.17 -11.34
C ARG A 186 -39.54 12.06 -10.10
N THR A 187 -38.46 12.79 -9.78
CA THR A 187 -38.44 13.71 -8.64
C THR A 187 -39.13 15.03 -8.94
N VAL A 188 -39.07 15.57 -10.15
CA VAL A 188 -39.73 16.86 -10.48
C VAL A 188 -41.25 16.70 -10.48
N GLU A 189 -41.79 15.66 -11.10
CA GLU A 189 -43.22 15.36 -11.09
C GLU A 189 -43.76 15.08 -9.67
N ALA A 190 -43.04 14.26 -8.90
CA ALA A 190 -43.39 13.99 -7.50
C ALA A 190 -43.46 15.27 -6.67
N LYS A 191 -42.54 16.22 -6.89
CA LYS A 191 -42.51 17.51 -6.17
C LYS A 191 -43.67 18.42 -6.54
N ALA A 192 -44.10 18.46 -7.81
CA ALA A 192 -45.29 19.22 -8.20
C ALA A 192 -46.55 18.73 -7.46
N ILE A 193 -46.70 17.40 -7.35
CA ILE A 193 -47.77 16.77 -6.57
C ILE A 193 -47.69 17.20 -5.09
N THR A 194 -46.49 17.27 -4.51
CA THR A 194 -46.32 17.68 -3.10
C THR A 194 -46.66 19.15 -2.84
N ALA A 195 -46.38 20.05 -3.78
CA ALA A 195 -46.82 21.45 -3.65
C ALA A 195 -48.35 21.57 -3.62
N GLU A 196 -49.06 20.76 -4.40
CA GLU A 196 -50.53 20.67 -4.35
C GLU A 196 -51.02 20.03 -3.05
N GLN A 197 -50.30 19.05 -2.48
CA GLN A 197 -50.65 18.47 -1.18
C GLN A 197 -50.65 19.53 -0.06
N TYR A 198 -49.68 20.45 -0.05
CA TYR A 198 -49.69 21.56 0.92
C TYR A 198 -50.92 22.47 0.76
N ARG A 199 -51.28 22.80 -0.48
CA ARG A 199 -52.49 23.60 -0.75
C ARG A 199 -53.75 22.89 -0.30
N GLY A 200 -53.88 21.59 -0.62
CA GLY A 200 -55.01 20.76 -0.23
C GLY A 200 -55.17 20.65 1.29
N LEU A 201 -54.08 20.42 2.02
CA LEU A 201 -54.12 20.35 3.49
C LEU A 201 -54.48 21.69 4.13
N THR A 202 -53.94 22.80 3.62
CA THR A 202 -54.33 24.15 4.08
C THR A 202 -55.79 24.45 3.77
N GLN A 203 -56.31 24.03 2.61
CA GLN A 203 -57.71 24.19 2.28
C GLN A 203 -58.62 23.37 3.20
N GLN A 204 -58.23 22.13 3.54
CA GLN A 204 -58.97 21.33 4.53
C GLN A 204 -59.07 22.04 5.88
N ILE A 205 -57.98 22.66 6.36
CA ILE A 205 -58.01 23.44 7.61
C ILE A 205 -58.95 24.64 7.45
N ARG A 206 -58.88 25.37 6.34
CA ARG A 206 -59.77 26.50 6.04
C ARG A 206 -61.25 26.10 6.09
N ASP A 207 -61.62 25.03 5.39
CA ASP A 207 -63.01 24.53 5.37
C ASP A 207 -63.51 24.14 6.77
N LYS A 208 -62.62 23.62 7.63
CA LYS A 208 -62.93 23.25 9.01
C LYS A 208 -63.06 24.47 9.93
N VAL A 209 -62.26 25.52 9.72
CA VAL A 209 -62.44 26.82 10.39
C VAL A 209 -63.78 27.42 10.02
N ASP A 210 -64.14 27.41 8.73
CA ASP A 210 -65.42 27.97 8.28
C ASP A 210 -66.61 27.18 8.87
N GLN A 211 -66.50 25.84 8.96
CA GLN A 211 -67.49 25.00 9.67
C GLN A 211 -67.55 25.31 11.16
N LEU A 212 -66.40 25.55 11.81
CA LEU A 212 -66.32 25.86 13.23
C LEU A 212 -67.05 27.18 13.54
N GLU A 213 -66.81 28.21 12.71
CA GLU A 213 -67.39 29.54 12.87
C GLU A 213 -68.92 29.57 12.73
N GLN A 214 -69.51 28.56 12.07
CA GLN A 214 -70.96 28.38 11.96
C GLN A 214 -71.61 27.78 13.24
N ILE A 215 -70.83 27.20 14.16
CA ILE A 215 -71.34 26.57 15.38
C ILE A 215 -71.42 27.60 16.52
N THR A 216 -72.48 28.41 16.51
CA THR A 216 -72.69 29.51 17.48
C THR A 216 -73.62 29.14 18.64
N GLN A 217 -74.40 28.06 18.53
CA GLN A 217 -75.37 27.66 19.54
C GLN A 217 -74.71 27.04 20.79
N PRO A 218 -75.17 27.39 22.01
CA PRO A 218 -74.70 26.75 23.23
C PRO A 218 -75.24 25.31 23.36
N GLY A 219 -74.47 24.42 23.99
CA GLY A 219 -74.90 23.04 24.29
C GLY A 219 -73.78 22.00 24.18
N PRO A 220 -73.94 20.83 24.82
CA PRO A 220 -72.92 19.77 24.83
C PRO A 220 -72.62 19.21 23.44
N GLU A 221 -73.61 19.12 22.55
CA GLU A 221 -73.41 18.69 21.16
C GLU A 221 -72.55 19.68 20.36
N SER A 222 -72.81 20.98 20.48
CA SER A 222 -72.01 22.03 19.86
C SER A 222 -70.58 22.03 20.38
N VAL A 223 -70.38 21.81 21.69
CA VAL A 223 -69.04 21.67 22.28
C VAL A 223 -68.30 20.47 21.69
N SER A 224 -68.95 19.31 21.64
CA SER A 224 -68.35 18.09 21.07
C SER A 224 -67.95 18.27 19.61
N LYS A 225 -68.85 18.84 18.77
CA LYS A 225 -68.58 19.12 17.36
C LYS A 225 -67.36 20.04 17.17
N ARG A 226 -67.24 21.09 17.99
CA ARG A 226 -66.10 22.02 17.93
C ARG A 226 -64.76 21.32 18.23
N TYR A 227 -64.72 20.44 19.24
CA TYR A 227 -63.51 19.67 19.55
C TYR A 227 -63.16 18.66 18.44
N VAL A 228 -64.15 18.04 17.79
CA VAL A 228 -63.91 17.15 16.64
C VAL A 228 -63.28 17.93 15.48
N LEU A 229 -63.84 19.10 15.13
CA LEU A 229 -63.27 19.96 14.07
C LEU A 229 -61.85 20.42 14.41
N GLN A 230 -61.59 20.78 15.67
CA GLN A 230 -60.25 21.14 16.13
C GLN A 230 -59.26 19.98 15.98
N ALA A 231 -59.67 18.77 16.37
CA ALA A 231 -58.83 17.58 16.23
C ALA A 231 -58.55 17.24 14.75
N ASP A 232 -59.52 17.44 13.85
CA ASP A 232 -59.32 17.27 12.40
C ASP A 232 -58.31 18.28 11.85
N MET A 233 -58.38 19.55 12.26
CA MET A 233 -57.42 20.58 11.87
C MET A 233 -56.00 20.23 12.32
N SER A 234 -55.81 19.82 13.59
CA SER A 234 -54.51 19.39 14.10
C SER A 234 -53.93 18.16 13.36
N ARG A 235 -54.79 17.25 12.87
CA ARG A 235 -54.34 16.14 12.01
C ARG A 235 -53.82 16.63 10.66
N ALA A 236 -54.50 17.60 10.04
CA ALA A 236 -54.04 18.18 8.78
C ALA A 236 -52.73 18.98 8.93
N GLU A 237 -52.56 19.72 10.04
CA GLU A 237 -51.30 20.39 10.39
C GLU A 237 -50.16 19.36 10.56
N THR A 238 -50.42 18.27 11.28
CA THR A 238 -49.46 17.17 11.47
C THR A 238 -49.08 16.51 10.15
N ALA A 239 -50.05 16.27 9.27
CA ALA A 239 -49.80 15.73 7.93
C ALA A 239 -48.93 16.68 7.10
N THR A 240 -49.15 17.99 7.20
CA THR A 240 -48.33 19.03 6.54
C THR A 240 -46.88 18.95 7.02
N LEU A 241 -46.65 18.83 8.34
CA LEU A 241 -45.31 18.69 8.91
C LEU A 241 -44.61 17.40 8.47
N ARG A 242 -45.33 16.28 8.38
CA ARG A 242 -44.76 15.01 7.92
C ARG A 242 -44.26 15.11 6.48
N VAL A 243 -45.10 15.65 5.60
CA VAL A 243 -44.74 15.89 4.19
C VAL A 243 -43.50 16.81 4.09
N ALA A 244 -43.42 17.85 4.94
CA ALA A 244 -42.27 18.73 5.00
C ALA A 244 -40.98 18.03 5.44
N SER A 245 -41.05 17.16 6.46
CA SER A 245 -39.89 16.39 6.92
C SER A 245 -39.33 15.51 5.80
N GLU A 246 -40.19 14.78 5.09
CA GLU A 246 -39.78 13.89 3.99
C GLU A 246 -39.08 14.68 2.87
N ILE A 247 -39.59 15.88 2.54
CA ILE A 247 -38.96 16.76 1.55
C ILE A 247 -37.61 17.28 2.04
N PHE A 248 -37.50 17.71 3.30
CA PHE A 248 -36.24 18.26 3.81
C PHE A 248 -35.15 17.21 3.89
N ASP A 249 -35.48 15.97 4.25
CA ASP A 249 -34.53 14.86 4.23
C ASP A 249 -34.07 14.55 2.81
N ALA A 250 -35.01 14.50 1.85
CA ALA A 250 -34.69 14.31 0.44
C ALA A 250 -33.84 15.47 -0.13
N GLN A 251 -34.12 16.70 0.28
CA GLN A 251 -33.34 17.88 -0.09
C GLN A 251 -31.90 17.79 0.45
N LYS A 252 -31.73 17.45 1.72
CA LYS A 252 -30.40 17.32 2.33
C LYS A 252 -29.56 16.24 1.64
N ASN A 253 -30.18 15.11 1.31
CA ASN A 253 -29.53 14.03 0.57
C ASN A 253 -29.10 14.50 -0.83
N PHE A 254 -29.97 15.24 -1.53
CA PHE A 254 -29.65 15.85 -2.81
C PHE A 254 -28.47 16.83 -2.71
N GLU A 255 -28.49 17.75 -1.74
CA GLU A 255 -27.42 18.74 -1.54
C GLU A 255 -26.07 18.05 -1.26
N THR A 256 -26.09 16.98 -0.46
CA THR A 256 -24.89 16.18 -0.17
C THR A 256 -24.34 15.50 -1.42
N LEU A 257 -25.19 14.86 -2.21
CA LEU A 257 -24.79 14.19 -3.45
C LEU A 257 -24.30 15.20 -4.49
N SER A 258 -24.99 16.33 -4.64
CA SER A 258 -24.64 17.40 -5.56
C SER A 258 -23.28 18.03 -5.21
N ALA A 259 -23.02 18.29 -3.93
CA ALA A 259 -21.72 18.79 -3.48
C ALA A 259 -20.59 17.78 -3.78
N LYS A 260 -20.82 16.49 -3.51
CA LYS A 260 -19.87 15.41 -3.81
C LYS A 260 -19.55 15.34 -5.31
N LEU A 261 -20.57 15.37 -6.16
CA LEU A 261 -20.40 15.31 -7.62
C LEU A 261 -19.69 16.56 -8.15
N SER A 262 -20.06 17.76 -7.67
CA SER A 262 -19.39 19.02 -8.00
C SER A 262 -17.89 18.97 -7.68
N SER A 263 -17.53 18.50 -6.47
CA SER A 263 -16.12 18.34 -6.07
C SER A 263 -15.40 17.33 -6.97
N GLY A 264 -16.04 16.20 -7.26
CA GLY A 264 -15.50 15.17 -8.15
C GLY A 264 -15.23 15.69 -9.57
N ILE A 265 -16.14 16.51 -10.12
CA ILE A 265 -15.97 17.16 -11.42
C ILE A 265 -14.76 18.10 -11.40
N ALA A 266 -14.62 18.94 -10.38
CA ALA A 266 -13.48 19.85 -10.26
C ALA A 266 -12.13 19.12 -10.11
N GLU A 267 -12.12 18.00 -9.39
CA GLU A 267 -10.96 17.10 -9.30
C GLU A 267 -10.62 16.45 -10.65
N ALA A 268 -11.63 15.94 -11.35
CA ALA A 268 -11.46 15.32 -12.66
C ALA A 268 -10.96 16.33 -13.71
N GLN A 269 -11.49 17.55 -13.72
CA GLN A 269 -11.04 18.63 -14.60
C GLN A 269 -9.57 18.98 -14.36
N ARG A 270 -9.14 19.07 -13.09
CA ARG A 270 -7.72 19.27 -12.75
C ARG A 270 -6.84 18.13 -13.25
N ALA A 271 -7.28 16.89 -13.07
CA ALA A 271 -6.54 15.72 -13.56
C ALA A 271 -6.37 15.75 -15.09
N CYS A 272 -7.42 16.16 -15.81
CA CYS A 272 -7.40 16.30 -17.28
C CYS A 272 -6.45 17.39 -17.80
N GLY A 273 -6.09 18.39 -16.97
CA GLY A 273 -5.15 19.45 -17.34
C GLY A 273 -3.67 19.07 -17.18
N THR A 274 -3.36 17.85 -16.74
CA THR A 274 -1.97 17.45 -16.45
C THR A 274 -1.26 16.97 -17.74
N PRO A 275 -0.09 17.53 -18.10
CA PRO A 275 0.65 17.10 -19.28
C PRO A 275 1.19 15.67 -19.11
N GLY A 276 1.21 14.89 -20.21
CA GLY A 276 1.71 13.51 -20.22
C GLY A 276 0.67 12.42 -19.95
N GLY A 277 -0.63 12.70 -20.19
CA GLY A 277 -1.71 11.73 -20.04
C GLY A 277 -1.65 10.56 -21.04
N THR A 278 -2.25 9.42 -20.67
CA THR A 278 -2.46 8.30 -21.60
C THR A 278 -3.63 8.58 -22.54
N GLN A 279 -3.69 7.87 -23.67
CA GLN A 279 -4.83 7.96 -24.60
C GLN A 279 -6.18 7.67 -23.90
N ALA A 280 -6.22 6.71 -22.97
CA ALA A 280 -7.41 6.41 -22.19
C ALA A 280 -7.85 7.59 -21.31
N LEU A 281 -6.90 8.28 -20.67
CA LEU A 281 -7.18 9.49 -19.91
C LEU A 281 -7.73 10.59 -20.81
N HIS A 282 -7.12 10.81 -21.98
CA HIS A 282 -7.61 11.80 -22.95
C HIS A 282 -9.05 11.51 -23.42
N GLN A 283 -9.38 10.25 -23.67
CA GLN A 283 -10.74 9.84 -24.06
C GLN A 283 -11.77 10.14 -22.97
N GLU A 284 -11.49 9.76 -21.72
CA GLU A 284 -12.41 10.05 -20.61
C GLU A 284 -12.52 11.56 -20.33
N CYS A 285 -11.42 12.29 -20.43
CA CYS A 285 -11.38 13.74 -20.29
C CYS A 285 -12.16 14.47 -21.39
N ALA A 286 -12.18 13.96 -22.62
CA ALA A 286 -12.98 14.54 -23.71
C ALA A 286 -14.49 14.42 -23.46
N LEU A 287 -14.93 13.43 -22.68
CA LEU A 287 -16.33 13.18 -22.38
C LEU A 287 -16.82 13.85 -21.09
N LEU A 288 -15.88 14.34 -20.27
CA LEU A 288 -16.18 15.00 -19.00
C LEU A 288 -16.99 16.31 -19.17
N PRO A 289 -16.72 17.20 -20.15
CA PRO A 289 -17.48 18.44 -20.32
C PRO A 289 -18.97 18.21 -20.56
N ALA A 290 -19.33 17.25 -21.41
CA ALA A 290 -20.73 16.91 -21.67
C ALA A 290 -21.43 16.36 -20.42
N SER A 291 -20.72 15.55 -19.64
CA SER A 291 -21.22 15.01 -18.37
C SER A 291 -21.41 16.13 -17.33
N SER A 292 -20.44 17.05 -17.22
CA SER A 292 -20.51 18.23 -16.32
C SER A 292 -21.68 19.13 -16.67
N SER A 293 -21.86 19.44 -17.96
CA SER A 293 -22.97 20.29 -18.42
C SER A 293 -24.33 19.65 -18.11
N THR A 294 -24.45 18.34 -18.32
CA THR A 294 -25.66 17.58 -17.95
C THR A 294 -25.91 17.67 -16.45
N PHE A 295 -24.89 17.43 -15.63
CA PHE A 295 -24.99 17.54 -14.18
C PHE A 295 -25.42 18.95 -13.74
N GLU A 296 -24.84 20.02 -14.29
CA GLU A 296 -25.18 21.39 -13.94
C GLU A 296 -26.64 21.72 -14.26
N GLN A 297 -27.13 21.30 -15.43
CA GLN A 297 -28.51 21.52 -15.85
C GLN A 297 -29.50 20.82 -14.90
N VAL A 298 -29.26 19.53 -14.61
CA VAL A 298 -30.07 18.71 -13.71
C VAL A 298 -30.03 19.28 -12.28
N ASN A 299 -28.83 19.56 -11.79
CA ASN A 299 -28.62 20.09 -10.45
C ASN A 299 -29.38 21.40 -10.24
N LYS A 300 -29.36 22.28 -11.24
CA LYS A 300 -30.15 23.53 -11.21
C LYS A 300 -31.65 23.25 -11.21
N GLY A 301 -32.16 22.39 -12.09
CA GLY A 301 -33.60 22.06 -12.15
C GLY A 301 -34.14 21.45 -10.86
N VAL A 302 -33.40 20.51 -10.27
CA VAL A 302 -33.77 19.88 -9.00
C VAL A 302 -33.68 20.87 -7.83
N GLY A 303 -32.66 21.73 -7.81
CA GLY A 303 -32.50 22.79 -6.82
C GLY A 303 -33.65 23.81 -6.87
N ASP A 304 -34.04 24.23 -8.07
CA ASP A 304 -35.19 25.11 -8.29
C ASP A 304 -36.50 24.46 -7.82
N SER A 305 -36.68 23.17 -8.06
CA SER A 305 -37.85 22.43 -7.59
C SER A 305 -37.94 22.36 -6.05
N TYR A 306 -36.81 22.15 -5.37
CA TYR A 306 -36.79 22.18 -3.89
C TYR A 306 -37.06 23.59 -3.33
N ARG A 307 -36.60 24.63 -4.03
CA ARG A 307 -36.92 26.02 -3.68
C ARG A 307 -38.42 26.29 -3.77
N ILE A 308 -39.07 25.90 -4.88
CA ILE A 308 -40.53 26.03 -5.04
C ILE A 308 -41.28 25.30 -3.91
N LEU A 309 -40.83 24.11 -3.53
CA LEU A 309 -41.47 23.36 -2.44
C LEU A 309 -41.31 24.01 -1.08
N ARG A 310 -40.13 24.55 -0.79
CA ARG A 310 -39.87 25.30 0.44
C ARG A 310 -40.78 26.53 0.53
N ASP A 311 -40.94 27.25 -0.58
CA ASP A 311 -41.81 28.42 -0.65
C ASP A 311 -43.28 28.04 -0.46
N ALA A 312 -43.73 26.94 -1.09
CA ALA A 312 -45.08 26.42 -0.93
C ALA A 312 -45.37 25.98 0.51
N TRP A 313 -44.44 25.26 1.15
CA TRP A 313 -44.53 24.89 2.55
C TRP A 313 -44.56 26.11 3.46
N GLN A 314 -43.68 27.09 3.25
CA GLN A 314 -43.63 28.30 4.07
C GLN A 314 -44.93 29.10 3.97
N LYS A 315 -45.49 29.21 2.77
CA LYS A 315 -46.81 29.82 2.55
C LYS A 315 -47.91 29.06 3.30
N ALA A 316 -47.97 27.74 3.14
CA ALA A 316 -48.95 26.90 3.84
C ALA A 316 -48.83 27.03 5.36
N LYS A 317 -47.61 27.00 5.89
CA LYS A 317 -47.33 27.18 7.32
C LYS A 317 -47.87 28.51 7.85
N VAL A 318 -47.64 29.62 7.15
CA VAL A 318 -48.13 30.94 7.56
C VAL A 318 -49.66 30.98 7.54
N GLU A 319 -50.30 30.46 6.48
CA GLU A 319 -51.76 30.40 6.39
C GLU A 319 -52.37 29.52 7.48
N GLN A 320 -51.81 28.34 7.74
CA GLN A 320 -52.27 27.44 8.80
C GLN A 320 -52.11 28.07 10.18
N GLN A 321 -51.01 28.78 10.44
CA GLN A 321 -50.82 29.52 11.69
C GLN A 321 -51.88 30.62 11.88
N ASP A 322 -52.27 31.33 10.82
CA ASP A 322 -53.34 32.32 10.88
C ASP A 322 -54.70 31.68 11.18
N LEU A 323 -55.03 30.58 10.49
CA LEU A 323 -56.25 29.80 10.71
C LEU A 323 -56.32 29.21 12.14
N SER A 324 -55.18 28.75 12.67
CA SER A 324 -55.06 28.25 14.04
C SER A 324 -55.29 29.35 15.07
N LYS A 325 -54.77 30.58 14.83
CA LYS A 325 -55.06 31.75 15.67
C LYS A 325 -56.55 32.10 15.64
N ARG A 326 -57.17 32.16 14.45
CA ARG A 326 -58.62 32.39 14.29
C ARG A 326 -59.44 31.38 15.07
N THR A 327 -59.11 30.10 14.95
CA THR A 327 -59.71 28.99 15.71
C THR A 327 -59.60 29.23 17.21
N SER A 328 -58.41 29.56 17.71
CA SER A 328 -58.18 29.82 19.13
C SER A 328 -59.02 30.99 19.64
N THR A 329 -59.11 32.08 18.88
CA THR A 329 -59.94 33.25 19.21
C THR A 329 -61.42 32.86 19.28
N PHE A 330 -61.92 32.13 18.29
CA PHE A 330 -63.31 31.66 18.26
C PHE A 330 -63.61 30.74 19.46
N MET A 331 -62.75 29.76 19.72
CA MET A 331 -62.94 28.83 20.85
C MET A 331 -62.96 29.56 22.21
N THR A 332 -62.10 30.57 22.38
CA THR A 332 -62.09 31.40 23.59
C THR A 332 -63.40 32.15 23.78
N GLN A 333 -63.95 32.75 22.72
CA GLN A 333 -65.21 33.51 22.78
C GLN A 333 -66.39 32.68 23.28
N TYR A 334 -66.42 31.37 22.98
CA TYR A 334 -67.53 30.50 23.32
C TYR A 334 -67.25 29.52 24.48
N GLN A 335 -66.01 29.47 25.00
CA GLN A 335 -65.71 28.75 26.26
C GLN A 335 -66.22 29.51 27.50
N TYR A 336 -66.36 30.84 27.43
CA TYR A 336 -66.80 31.68 28.55
C TYR A 336 -68.30 32.04 28.56
N ARG A 337 -69.08 31.60 27.55
CA ARG A 337 -70.56 31.79 27.52
C ARG A 337 -71.30 30.64 28.22
N ARG A 338 -70.95 30.35 29.47
CA ARG A 338 -71.77 29.49 30.34
C ARG A 338 -73.02 30.24 30.78
#